data_AF-A0A7W0QLT4-F1
#
_entry.id   AF-A0A7W0QLT4-F1
#
_cell.length_a   1.000
_cell.length_b   1.000
_cell.length_c   1.000
_cell.angle_alpha   90.00
_cell.angle_beta   90.00
_cell.angle_gamma   90.00
#
_symmetry.space_group_name_H-M   'P 1'
#
loop_
_entity.id
_entity.type
_entity.pdbx_description
1 polymer ?
#
loop_
_entity_poly.entity_id
_entity_poly.type
_entity_poly.pdbx_seq_one_letter_code
_entity_poly.pdbx_strand_id
1 'polypeptide(L)'
;MTADVESARRDWEDGYRRFQEAARDPLREEGLHTELEAVTDALRKRLGSTFTIRELATEYRQADAWTRAAVAERASTRAWPATLSIVESAAFFLYSRGALDYEP
;
A
#
# COMPACT_ATOMS: atom_id res chain seq x y z
N MET A 1 3.37 -20.20 5.87
CA MET A 1 3.96 -19.66 4.63
C MET A 1 2.94 -19.34 3.54
N THR A 2 2.00 -20.23 3.17
CA THR A 2 0.87 -19.85 2.26
C THR A 2 -0.23 -19.11 3.01
N ALA A 3 -0.52 -19.50 4.26
CA ALA A 3 -1.49 -18.81 5.11
C ALA A 3 -1.15 -17.33 5.34
N ASP A 4 0.15 -17.00 5.42
CA ASP A 4 0.62 -15.62 5.61
C ASP A 4 0.36 -14.76 4.36
N VAL A 5 0.53 -15.34 3.17
CA VAL A 5 0.23 -14.68 1.90
C VAL A 5 -1.27 -14.44 1.77
N GLU A 6 -2.10 -15.45 2.07
CA GLU A 6 -3.55 -15.31 2.02
C GLU A 6 -4.08 -14.31 3.04
N SER A 7 -3.46 -14.22 4.22
CA SER A 7 -3.79 -13.18 5.19
C SER A 7 -3.43 -11.79 4.66
N ALA A 8 -2.22 -11.63 4.13
CA ALA A 8 -1.77 -10.36 3.56
C ALA A 8 -2.68 -9.91 2.42
N ARG A 9 -3.06 -10.82 1.51
CA ARG A 9 -4.01 -10.53 0.41
C ARG A 9 -5.35 -10.03 0.91
N ARG A 10 -5.91 -10.64 1.95
CA ARG A 10 -7.16 -10.19 2.58
C ARG A 10 -7.03 -8.80 3.19
N ASP A 11 -5.93 -8.55 3.91
CA ASP A 11 -5.67 -7.24 4.51
C ASP A 11 -5.54 -6.15 3.44
N TRP A 12 -4.86 -6.45 2.34
CA TRP A 12 -4.70 -5.54 1.20
C TRP A 12 -6.03 -5.24 0.53
N GLU A 13 -6.84 -6.25 0.25
CA GLU A 13 -8.17 -6.08 -0.35
C GLU A 13 -9.10 -5.26 0.53
N ASP A 14 -9.10 -5.53 1.84
CA ASP A 14 -9.88 -4.80 2.83
C ASP A 14 -9.42 -3.33 2.96
N GLY A 15 -8.11 -3.10 2.96
CA GLY A 15 -7.53 -1.76 2.93
C GLY A 15 -7.84 -1.00 1.64
N TYR A 16 -7.79 -1.67 0.48
CA TYR A 16 -8.18 -1.06 -0.79
C TYR A 16 -9.66 -0.68 -0.82
N ARG A 17 -10.56 -1.51 -0.29
CA ARG A 17 -11.99 -1.17 -0.15
C ARG A 17 -12.18 0.07 0.72
N ARG A 18 -11.51 0.16 1.87
CA ARG A 18 -11.56 1.35 2.75
C ARG A 18 -10.94 2.58 2.10
N PHE A 19 -9.86 2.42 1.34
CA PHE A 19 -9.27 3.50 0.55
C PHE A 19 -10.27 4.06 -0.45
N GLN A 20 -10.94 3.18 -1.21
CA GLN A 20 -11.97 3.60 -2.17
C GLN A 20 -13.13 4.31 -1.49
N GLU A 21 -13.55 3.87 -0.30
CA GLU A 21 -14.59 4.56 0.48
C GLU A 21 -14.14 5.94 0.95
N ALA A 22 -12.91 6.06 1.45
CA ALA A 22 -12.34 7.33 1.93
C ALA A 22 -12.11 8.32 0.78
N ALA A 23 -11.71 7.83 -0.40
CA ALA A 23 -11.52 8.64 -1.60
C ALA A 23 -12.82 9.15 -2.22
N ARG A 24 -14.00 8.73 -1.73
CA ARG A 24 -15.29 9.33 -2.15
C ARG A 24 -15.48 10.75 -1.63
N ASP A 25 -14.74 11.16 -0.60
CA ASP A 25 -14.71 12.53 -0.11
C ASP A 25 -13.70 13.35 -0.93
N PRO A 26 -14.16 14.30 -1.78
CA PRO A 26 -13.26 15.08 -2.63
C PRO A 26 -12.22 15.89 -1.85
N LEU A 27 -12.50 16.22 -0.58
CA LEU A 27 -11.54 16.94 0.28
C LEU A 27 -10.37 16.06 0.73
N ARG A 28 -10.54 14.73 0.67
CA ARG A 28 -9.53 13.74 1.09
C ARG A 28 -8.89 13.01 -0.08
N GLU A 29 -9.57 12.94 -1.22
CA GLU A 29 -9.14 12.24 -2.43
C GLU A 29 -7.71 12.63 -2.83
N GLU A 30 -7.43 13.91 -3.02
CA GLU A 30 -6.10 14.38 -3.47
C GLU A 30 -4.97 13.98 -2.50
N GLY A 31 -5.21 14.11 -1.19
CA GLY A 31 -4.27 13.71 -0.15
C GLY A 31 -4.02 12.21 -0.16
N LEU A 32 -5.09 11.41 -0.20
CA LEU A 32 -5.02 9.95 -0.25
C LEU A 32 -4.27 9.44 -1.49
N HIS A 33 -4.51 10.04 -2.65
CA HIS A 33 -3.78 9.70 -3.87
C HIS A 33 -2.30 10.08 -3.78
N THR A 34 -1.98 11.24 -3.20
CA THR A 34 -0.58 11.64 -2.97
C THR A 34 0.14 10.68 -2.03
N GLU A 35 -0.51 10.27 -0.94
CA GLU A 35 0.02 9.28 0.00
C GLU A 35 0.23 7.91 -0.70
N LEU A 36 -0.74 7.49 -1.53
CA LEU A 36 -0.68 6.24 -2.29
C LEU A 36 0.49 6.23 -3.28
N GLU A 37 0.71 7.33 -3.99
CA GLU A 37 1.85 7.48 -4.89
C GLU A 37 3.18 7.42 -4.14
N ALA A 38 3.26 8.06 -2.95
CA ALA A 38 4.45 8.01 -2.10
C ALA A 38 4.82 6.58 -1.70
N VAL A 39 3.83 5.81 -1.23
CA VAL A 39 4.03 4.41 -0.84
C VAL A 39 4.38 3.55 -2.05
N THR A 40 3.69 3.73 -3.18
CA THR A 40 3.93 2.94 -4.39
C THR A 40 5.33 3.17 -4.96
N ASP A 41 5.82 4.40 -4.95
CA ASP A 41 7.18 4.70 -5.38
C ASP A 41 8.24 4.14 -4.44
N ALA A 42 8.00 4.18 -3.13
CA ALA A 42 8.88 3.55 -2.15
C ALA A 42 8.92 2.03 -2.34
N LEU A 43 7.76 1.41 -2.59
CA LEU A 43 7.65 -0.02 -2.87
C LEU A 43 8.41 -0.40 -4.15
N ARG A 44 8.28 0.38 -5.22
CA ARG A 44 9.03 0.19 -6.48
C ARG A 44 10.54 0.25 -6.28
N LYS A 45 11.03 1.18 -5.44
CA LYS A 45 12.47 1.28 -5.12
C LYS A 45 13.00 0.06 -4.35
N ARG A 46 12.13 -0.63 -3.61
CA ARG A 46 12.48 -1.76 -2.74
C ARG A 46 12.40 -3.11 -3.45
N LEU A 47 11.27 -3.40 -4.09
CA LEU A 47 11.03 -4.68 -4.76
C LEU A 47 11.43 -4.68 -6.24
N GLY A 48 11.60 -3.51 -6.85
CA GLY A 48 11.85 -3.39 -8.28
C GLY A 48 10.66 -3.87 -9.12
N SER A 49 10.93 -4.17 -10.39
CA SER A 49 9.91 -4.53 -11.40
C SER A 49 9.58 -6.02 -11.46
N THR A 50 10.45 -6.90 -10.93
CA THR A 50 10.29 -8.35 -10.98
C THR A 50 10.25 -8.90 -9.57
N PHE A 51 9.06 -9.28 -9.12
CA PHE A 51 8.82 -9.81 -7.79
C PHE A 51 7.65 -10.81 -7.83
N THR A 52 7.57 -11.63 -6.80
CA THR A 52 6.48 -12.57 -6.54
C THR A 52 5.55 -12.05 -5.44
N ILE A 53 4.35 -12.61 -5.37
CA ILE A 53 3.39 -12.28 -4.32
C ILE A 53 3.94 -12.57 -2.92
N ARG A 54 4.79 -13.60 -2.80
CA ARG A 54 5.45 -13.98 -1.54
C ARG A 54 6.48 -12.95 -1.10
N GLU A 55 7.25 -12.40 -2.03
CA GLU A 55 8.21 -11.34 -1.76
C GLU A 55 7.47 -10.07 -1.33
N LEU A 56 6.36 -9.74 -2.01
CA LEU A 56 5.49 -8.63 -1.62
C LEU A 56 4.92 -8.82 -0.21
N ALA A 57 4.42 -10.01 0.13
CA ALA A 57 3.93 -10.33 1.48
C ALA A 57 5.04 -10.31 2.54
N THR A 58 6.29 -10.51 2.14
CA THR A 58 7.46 -10.40 3.02
C THR A 58 7.81 -8.96 3.31
N GLU A 59 7.79 -8.11 2.28
CA GLU A 59 8.01 -6.67 2.44
C GLU A 59 6.89 -6.02 3.28
N TYR A 60 5.64 -6.50 3.14
CA TYR A 60 4.49 -5.99 3.91
C TYR A 60 4.70 -6.06 5.43
N ARG A 61 5.39 -7.08 5.93
CA ARG A 61 5.65 -7.23 7.39
C ARG A 61 6.55 -6.14 7.96
N GLN A 62 7.28 -5.42 7.11
CA GLN A 62 8.21 -4.35 7.50
C GLN A 62 7.75 -2.99 6.98
N ALA A 63 6.53 -2.91 6.41
CA ALA A 63 6.04 -1.76 5.67
C ALA A 63 5.86 -0.51 6.53
N ASP A 64 5.20 -0.64 7.68
CA ASP A 64 4.83 0.46 8.58
C ASP A 64 5.95 1.50 8.80
N ALA A 65 7.18 1.04 9.05
CA ALA A 65 8.30 1.93 9.34
C ALA A 65 8.71 2.79 8.13
N TRP A 66 8.73 2.21 6.93
CA TRP A 66 9.20 2.91 5.73
C TRP A 66 8.07 3.61 4.97
N THR A 67 6.83 3.13 5.05
CA THR A 67 5.66 3.82 4.48
C THR A 67 5.43 5.14 5.20
N ARG A 68 5.57 5.14 6.54
CA ARG A 68 5.54 6.36 7.35
C ARG A 68 6.57 7.39 6.91
N ALA A 69 7.81 6.95 6.67
CA ALA A 69 8.87 7.85 6.20
C ALA A 69 8.57 8.38 4.78
N ALA A 70 8.17 7.50 3.86
CA ALA A 70 7.86 7.86 2.48
C ALA A 70 6.72 8.88 2.39
N VAL A 71 5.66 8.69 3.19
CA VAL A 71 4.54 9.63 3.25
C VAL A 71 4.94 10.91 3.95
N ALA A 72 5.68 10.87 5.05
CA ALA A 72 6.13 12.08 5.74
C ALA A 72 7.01 13.00 4.87
N GLU A 73 7.79 12.42 3.95
CA GLU A 73 8.61 13.18 3.00
C GLU A 73 7.79 13.92 1.94
N ARG A 74 6.62 13.39 1.55
CA ARG A 74 5.78 13.95 0.47
C ARG A 74 4.54 14.69 0.96
N ALA A 75 3.89 14.20 2.01
CA ALA A 75 2.66 14.75 2.56
C ALA A 75 2.98 15.78 3.64
N SER A 76 2.78 17.06 3.32
CA SER A 76 3.03 18.17 4.25
C SER A 76 1.93 18.36 5.31
N THR A 77 0.87 17.52 5.31
CA THR A 77 -0.31 17.71 6.16
C THR A 77 -0.25 16.88 7.44
N ARG A 78 -1.00 17.26 8.49
CA ARG A 78 -1.04 16.56 9.78
C ARG A 78 -2.01 15.35 9.79
N ALA A 79 -2.72 15.10 8.68
CA ALA A 79 -3.83 14.12 8.62
C ALA A 79 -3.39 12.71 8.24
N TRP A 80 -2.27 12.56 7.52
CA TRP A 80 -1.82 11.28 6.98
C TRP A 80 -1.59 10.16 8.02
N PRO A 81 -1.25 10.41 9.30
CA PRO A 81 -1.09 9.31 10.26
C PRO A 81 -2.38 8.49 10.46
N ALA A 82 -3.55 9.09 10.25
CA ALA A 82 -4.83 8.40 10.36
C ALA A 82 -5.21 7.59 9.11
N THR A 83 -4.64 7.93 7.95
CA THR A 83 -4.92 7.30 6.65
C THR A 83 -3.82 6.34 6.20
N LEU A 84 -2.65 6.38 6.83
CA LEU A 84 -1.48 5.60 6.42
C LEU A 84 -1.77 4.10 6.30
N SER A 85 -2.48 3.51 7.27
CA SER A 85 -2.78 2.07 7.25
C SER A 85 -3.63 1.66 6.04
N ILE A 86 -4.66 2.43 5.68
CA ILE A 86 -5.50 2.11 4.50
C ILE A 86 -4.74 2.36 3.20
N VAL A 87 -3.89 3.39 3.15
CA VAL A 87 -3.08 3.72 1.98
C VAL A 87 -2.01 2.66 1.76
N GLU A 88 -1.34 2.21 2.81
CA GLU A 88 -0.35 1.13 2.76
C GLU A 88 -0.98 -0.13 2.19
N SER A 89 -2.04 -0.64 2.80
CA SER A 89 -2.74 -1.83 2.31
C SER A 89 -3.23 -1.67 0.86
N ALA A 90 -3.73 -0.49 0.48
CA ALA A 90 -4.15 -0.20 -0.89
C ALA A 90 -2.99 -0.21 -1.90
N ALA A 91 -1.82 0.34 -1.52
CA ALA A 91 -0.63 0.32 -2.35
C ALA A 91 -0.17 -1.11 -2.63
N PHE A 92 -0.12 -1.94 -1.59
CA PHE A 92 0.23 -3.36 -1.71
C PHE A 92 -0.81 -4.12 -2.57
N PHE A 93 -2.10 -3.84 -2.40
CA PHE A 93 -3.14 -4.41 -3.25
C PHE A 93 -2.92 -4.07 -4.73
N LEU A 94 -2.70 -2.80 -5.05
CA LEU A 94 -2.50 -2.36 -6.43
C LEU A 94 -1.21 -2.91 -7.03
N TYR A 95 -0.13 -2.92 -6.25
CA TYR A 95 1.17 -3.44 -6.70
C TYR A 95 1.16 -4.95 -6.89
N SER A 96 0.34 -5.70 -6.14
CA SER A 96 0.24 -7.16 -6.25
C SER A 96 -0.07 -7.64 -7.68
N ARG A 97 -0.79 -6.84 -8.46
CA ARG A 97 -1.13 -7.10 -9.86
C ARG A 97 0.08 -7.15 -10.79
N GLY A 98 1.21 -6.59 -10.36
CA GLY A 98 2.49 -6.65 -11.08
C GLY A 98 3.35 -7.86 -10.72
N ALA A 99 2.91 -8.72 -9.79
CA ALA A 99 3.67 -9.91 -9.41
C ALA A 99 3.71 -10.92 -10.56
N LEU A 100 4.85 -11.60 -10.71
CA LEU A 100 5.07 -12.60 -11.76
C LEU A 100 4.14 -13.81 -11.65
N ASP A 101 3.70 -14.13 -10.43
CA ASP A 101 2.80 -15.23 -10.06
C ASP A 101 1.41 -14.71 -9.65
N TYR A 102 1.01 -13.53 -10.15
CA TYR A 102 -0.31 -12.99 -9.85
C TYR A 102 -1.43 -13.86 -10.40
N GLU A 103 -2.32 -14.30 -9.51
CA GLU A 103 -3.58 -14.96 -9.84
C GLU A 103 -4.76 -14.09 -9.35
N PRO A 104 -5.66 -13.66 -10.26
CA PRO A 104 -6.78 -12.77 -9.94
C PRO A 104 -7.85 -13.41 -9.06
#